data_AF-A0AAD5EIH5-F1
#
_entry.id   AF-A0AAD5EIH5-F1
#
_cell.length_a   1.000
_cell.length_b   1.000
_cell.length_c   1.000
_cell.angle_alpha   90.00
_cell.angle_beta   90.00
_cell.angle_gamma   90.00
#
_symmetry.space_group_name_H-M   'P 1'
#
loop_
_entity.id
_entity.type
_entity.pdbx_description
1 polymer ?
#
loop_
_entity_poly.entity_id
_entity_poly.type
_entity_poly.pdbx_seq_one_letter_code
_entity_poly.pdbx_strand_id
1 'polypeptide(L)'
;MADTSKPKEEKKSWHTLSFQEQQQRQLQKLFERVDKPIVLPEPKKEKSLKPPPDVVRNVQGSSAGAGSGEFHVYRALRRKEYTRLKDMDEQEAKRSKNMPRNWHE
;
A
#
# COMPACT_ATOMS: atom_id res chain seq x y z
N MET A 1 49.76 29.67 35.57
CA MET A 1 49.79 28.62 34.54
C MET A 1 48.63 27.69 34.85
N ALA A 2 47.43 27.92 34.29
CA ALA A 2 46.96 27.52 32.96
C ALA A 2 46.84 25.99 32.81
N ASP A 3 45.62 25.45 32.85
CA ASP A 3 45.02 24.75 31.70
C ASP A 3 43.56 24.36 31.97
N THR A 4 42.63 25.13 31.41
CA THR A 4 41.20 24.82 31.32
C THR A 4 40.89 24.35 29.90
N SER A 5 41.39 23.16 29.52
CA SER A 5 41.06 22.57 28.23
C SER A 5 39.64 22.00 28.26
N LYS A 6 38.65 22.79 27.83
CA LYS A 6 37.30 22.28 27.55
C LYS A 6 37.39 21.15 26.51
N PRO A 7 36.69 20.02 26.71
CA PRO A 7 36.63 18.98 25.69
C PRO A 7 36.00 19.56 24.42
N LYS A 8 36.71 19.45 23.29
CA LYS A 8 36.20 19.86 21.98
C LYS A 8 34.99 19.01 21.66
N GLU A 9 33.81 19.63 21.62
CA GLU A 9 32.62 19.01 21.05
C GLU A 9 32.86 18.78 19.56
N GLU A 10 33.11 17.53 19.20
CA GLU A 10 33.21 17.11 17.82
C GLU A 10 31.85 17.31 17.15
N LYS A 11 31.81 18.27 16.21
CA LYS A 11 30.62 18.54 15.41
C LYS A 11 30.32 17.28 14.59
N LYS A 12 29.23 16.59 14.90
CA LYS A 12 28.76 15.42 14.14
C LYS A 12 28.62 15.81 12.68
N SER A 13 29.52 15.30 11.84
CA SER A 13 29.44 15.47 10.41
C SER A 13 28.30 14.59 9.88
N TRP A 14 27.33 15.25 9.26
CA TRP A 14 26.24 14.57 8.58
C TRP A 14 26.78 14.00 7.27
N HIS A 15 27.38 12.82 7.33
CA HIS A 15 27.74 12.09 6.13
C HIS A 15 26.56 11.23 5.67
N THR A 16 26.23 11.32 4.38
CA THR A 16 25.35 10.35 3.74
C THR A 16 26.08 9.02 3.62
N LEU A 17 25.62 8.02 4.38
CA LEU A 17 26.19 6.68 4.40
C LEU A 17 26.18 6.08 2.98
N SER A 18 27.27 5.41 2.62
CA SER A 18 27.34 4.59 1.40
C SER A 18 26.30 3.45 1.45
N PHE A 19 25.87 2.91 0.30
CA PHE A 19 24.94 1.78 0.25
C PHE A 19 25.40 0.60 1.11
N GLN A 20 26.69 0.27 1.03
CA GLN A 20 27.30 -0.81 1.83
C GLN A 20 27.24 -0.51 3.32
N GLU A 21 27.46 0.75 3.71
CA GLU A 21 27.46 1.19 5.10
C GLU A 21 26.05 1.17 5.71
N GLN A 22 25.03 1.51 4.91
CA GLN A 22 23.63 1.34 5.29
C GLN A 22 23.26 -0.13 5.51
N GLN A 23 23.72 -1.02 4.60
CA GLN A 23 23.49 -2.45 4.72
C GLN A 23 24.21 -3.03 5.95
N GLN A 24 25.46 -2.63 6.21
CA GLN A 24 26.22 -3.03 7.39
C GLN A 24 25.51 -2.62 8.69
N ARG A 25 24.99 -1.38 8.80
CA ARG A 25 24.21 -0.96 9.97
C ARG A 25 22.94 -1.78 10.18
N GLN A 26 22.24 -2.12 9.10
CA GLN A 26 21.04 -2.96 9.19
C GLN A 26 21.40 -4.37 9.69
N LEU A 27 22.49 -4.95 9.18
CA LEU A 27 22.99 -6.25 9.64
C LEU A 27 23.42 -6.23 11.10
N GLN A 28 24.20 -5.23 11.52
CA GLN A 28 24.61 -5.07 12.92
C GLN A 28 23.40 -5.03 13.86
N LYS A 29 22.37 -4.28 13.49
CA LYS A 29 21.11 -4.19 14.27
C LYS A 29 20.35 -5.52 14.34
N LEU A 30 20.43 -6.36 13.30
CA LEU A 30 19.85 -7.71 13.33
C LEU A 30 20.67 -8.63 14.26
N PHE A 31 22.01 -8.55 14.21
CA PHE A 31 22.89 -9.37 15.05
C PHE A 31 22.85 -9.01 16.55
N GLU A 32 22.47 -7.78 16.92
CA GLU A 32 22.27 -7.40 18.32
C GLU A 32 21.18 -8.23 19.02
N ARG A 33 20.22 -8.80 18.27
CA ARG A 33 19.07 -9.53 18.82
C ARG A 33 18.74 -10.79 18.01
N VAL A 34 19.67 -11.74 18.01
CA VAL A 34 19.54 -13.00 17.27
C VAL A 34 18.35 -13.85 17.71
N ASP A 35 17.97 -13.81 18.99
CA ASP A 35 16.89 -14.64 19.54
C ASP A 35 15.49 -14.22 19.08
N LYS A 36 15.33 -13.01 18.51
CA LYS A 36 14.02 -12.51 18.12
C LYS A 36 13.67 -13.02 16.71
N PRO A 37 12.55 -13.76 16.54
CA PRO A 37 12.13 -14.20 15.21
C PRO A 37 11.82 -13.00 14.32
N ILE A 38 12.36 -13.03 13.09
CA ILE A 38 12.16 -11.98 12.09
C ILE A 38 10.84 -12.26 11.37
N VAL A 39 9.89 -11.32 11.47
CA VAL A 39 8.65 -11.36 10.69
C VAL A 39 8.90 -10.65 9.36
N LEU A 40 9.00 -11.42 8.28
CA LEU A 40 9.04 -10.86 6.94
C LEU A 40 7.65 -10.31 6.58
N PRO A 41 7.57 -9.14 5.93
CA PRO A 41 6.29 -8.63 5.44
C PRO A 41 5.75 -9.58 4.39
N GLU A 42 4.46 -9.92 4.50
CA GLU A 42 3.76 -10.63 3.44
C GLU A 42 3.82 -9.83 2.12
N PRO A 43 3.84 -10.51 0.97
CA PRO A 43 3.72 -9.83 -0.31
C PRO A 43 2.48 -8.94 -0.33
N LYS A 44 2.61 -7.74 -0.91
CA LYS A 44 1.50 -6.80 -1.01
C LYS A 44 0.35 -7.47 -1.76
N LYS A 45 -0.78 -7.68 -1.07
CA LYS A 45 -2.00 -8.20 -1.68
C LYS A 45 -2.44 -7.24 -2.79
N GLU A 46 -2.89 -7.81 -3.90
CA GLU A 46 -3.45 -7.02 -4.99
C GLU A 46 -4.64 -6.21 -4.47
N LYS A 47 -4.74 -4.96 -4.92
CA LYS A 47 -5.83 -4.07 -4.55
C LYS A 47 -7.11 -4.64 -5.18
N SER A 48 -7.94 -5.27 -4.37
CA SER A 48 -9.24 -5.80 -4.78
C SER A 48 -10.37 -4.95 -4.22
N LEU A 49 -11.43 -4.82 -4.99
CA LEU A 49 -12.62 -4.12 -4.56
C LEU A 49 -13.44 -5.01 -3.64
N LYS A 50 -14.03 -4.40 -2.61
CA LYS A 50 -14.93 -5.11 -1.70
C LYS A 50 -16.14 -5.62 -2.47
N PRO A 51 -16.52 -6.91 -2.31
CA PRO A 51 -17.69 -7.45 -2.97
C PRO A 51 -18.94 -6.64 -2.60
N PRO A 52 -19.95 -6.61 -3.49
CA PRO A 52 -21.25 -6.05 -3.14
C PRO A 52 -21.87 -6.85 -1.96
N PRO A 53 -22.61 -6.18 -1.06
CA PRO A 53 -23.37 -6.90 -0.03
C PRO A 53 -24.48 -7.73 -0.68
N ASP A 54 -24.74 -8.91 -0.11
CA ASP A 54 -25.74 -9.86 -0.62
C ASP A 54 -27.18 -9.35 -0.39
N VAL A 55 -27.44 -8.80 0.80
CA VAL A 55 -28.75 -8.26 1.17
C VAL A 55 -28.64 -6.78 1.53
N VAL A 56 -29.39 -5.95 0.82
CA VAL A 56 -29.59 -4.54 1.16
C VAL A 56 -30.89 -4.43 1.96
N ARG A 57 -30.79 -4.03 3.23
CA ARG A 57 -31.94 -3.97 4.15
C ARG A 57 -32.79 -2.70 3.99
N ASN A 58 -32.28 -1.71 3.27
CA ASN A 58 -32.80 -0.33 3.28
C ASN A 58 -33.41 0.04 1.91
N VAL A 59 -33.99 -0.93 1.21
CA VAL A 59 -34.56 -0.70 -0.13
C VAL A 59 -35.93 -0.04 0.01
N GLN A 60 -36.05 1.20 -0.46
CA GLN A 60 -37.32 1.88 -0.55
C GLN A 60 -38.18 1.22 -1.65
N GLY A 61 -39.50 1.16 -1.47
CA GLY A 61 -40.40 0.52 -2.44
C GLY A 61 -40.27 1.08 -3.86
N SER A 62 -40.51 0.25 -4.88
CA SER A 62 -40.28 0.62 -6.29
C SER A 62 -41.10 1.82 -6.78
N SER A 63 -42.23 2.12 -6.14
CA SER A 63 -43.10 3.27 -6.44
C SER A 63 -42.89 4.46 -5.49
N ALA A 64 -41.95 4.35 -4.55
CA ALA A 64 -41.68 5.43 -3.61
C ALA A 64 -40.82 6.51 -4.30
N GLY A 65 -41.13 7.79 -4.04
CA GLY A 65 -40.45 8.91 -4.69
C GLY A 65 -38.98 9.06 -4.30
N ALA A 66 -38.26 9.93 -5.01
CA ALA A 66 -36.85 10.19 -4.70
C ALA A 66 -36.69 10.85 -3.33
N GLY A 67 -36.08 10.14 -2.38
CA GLY A 67 -35.71 10.68 -1.08
C GLY A 67 -34.49 11.60 -1.16
N SER A 68 -34.29 12.45 -0.15
CA SER A 68 -33.15 13.40 -0.09
C SER A 68 -31.77 12.71 -0.08
N GLY A 69 -31.70 11.47 0.38
CA GLY A 69 -30.46 10.66 0.42
C GLY A 69 -30.15 9.91 -0.88
N GLU A 70 -31.12 9.77 -1.79
CA GLU A 70 -30.98 8.90 -2.97
C GLU A 70 -29.87 9.39 -3.91
N PHE A 71 -29.69 10.71 -4.01
CA PHE A 71 -28.58 11.31 -4.76
C PHE A 71 -27.21 10.86 -4.21
N HIS A 72 -27.05 10.78 -2.90
CA HIS A 72 -25.79 10.35 -2.29
C HIS A 72 -25.57 8.85 -2.43
N VAL A 73 -26.62 8.04 -2.35
CA VAL A 73 -26.58 6.61 -2.63
C VAL A 73 -26.08 6.38 -4.07
N TYR A 74 -26.71 7.05 -5.04
CA TYR A 74 -26.30 7.00 -6.44
C TYR A 74 -24.85 7.45 -6.64
N ARG A 75 -24.45 8.59 -6.05
CA ARG A 75 -23.09 9.12 -6.14
C ARG A 75 -22.05 8.13 -5.61
N ALA A 76 -22.34 7.44 -4.51
CA ALA A 76 -21.47 6.43 -3.94
C ALA A 76 -21.39 5.18 -4.83
N LEU A 77 -22.55 4.69 -5.30
CA LEU A 77 -22.64 3.52 -6.16
C LEU A 77 -21.92 3.73 -7.50
N ARG A 78 -22.12 4.89 -8.14
CA ARG A 78 -21.45 5.26 -9.40
C ARG A 78 -19.93 5.27 -9.25
N ARG A 79 -19.41 5.84 -8.16
CA ARG A 79 -17.96 5.83 -7.89
C ARG A 79 -17.43 4.41 -7.70
N LYS A 80 -18.14 3.58 -6.92
CA LYS A 80 -17.77 2.18 -6.70
C LYS A 80 -17.71 1.42 -8.03
N GLU A 81 -18.72 1.62 -8.89
CA GLU A 81 -18.80 0.94 -10.18
C GLU A 81 -17.73 1.40 -11.17
N TYR A 82 -17.41 2.69 -11.22
CA TYR A 82 -16.33 3.19 -12.07
C TYR A 82 -14.96 2.66 -11.64
N THR A 83 -14.71 2.56 -10.32
CA THR A 83 -13.48 1.89 -9.85
C THR A 83 -13.47 0.42 -10.27
N ARG A 84 -14.62 -0.27 -10.21
CA ARG A 84 -14.75 -1.67 -10.64
C ARG A 84 -14.45 -1.88 -12.11
N LEU A 85 -15.02 -1.05 -12.98
CA LEU A 85 -14.76 -1.11 -14.42
C LEU A 85 -13.27 -0.84 -14.70
N LYS A 86 -12.70 0.21 -14.10
CA LYS A 86 -11.29 0.54 -14.26
C LYS A 86 -10.36 -0.60 -13.83
N ASP A 87 -10.61 -1.21 -12.68
CA ASP A 87 -9.79 -2.32 -12.18
C ASP A 87 -9.92 -3.58 -13.06
N MET A 88 -11.09 -3.80 -13.67
CA MET A 88 -11.32 -4.89 -14.62
C MET A 88 -10.55 -4.67 -15.93
N ASP A 89 -10.62 -3.45 -16.47
CA ASP A 89 -9.90 -3.06 -17.69
C ASP A 89 -8.37 -3.15 -17.48
N GLU A 90 -7.86 -2.70 -16.32
CA GLU A 90 -6.44 -2.81 -15.97
C GLU A 90 -5.97 -4.28 -15.84
N GLN A 91 -6.82 -5.16 -15.30
CA GLN A 91 -6.52 -6.59 -15.21
C GLN A 91 -6.48 -7.25 -16.59
N GLU A 92 -7.44 -6.91 -17.46
CA GLU A 92 -7.47 -7.41 -18.83
C GLU A 92 -6.24 -6.95 -19.64
N ALA A 93 -5.84 -5.69 -19.50
CA ALA A 93 -4.63 -5.16 -20.11
C ALA A 93 -3.34 -5.83 -19.59
N LYS A 94 -3.26 -6.14 -18.29
CA LYS A 94 -2.12 -6.89 -17.73
C LYS A 94 -2.09 -8.32 -18.24
N ARG A 95 -3.26 -8.98 -18.31
CA ARG A 95 -3.40 -10.35 -18.79
C ARG A 95 -2.99 -10.49 -20.25
N SER A 96 -3.48 -9.60 -21.13
CA SER A 96 -3.11 -9.62 -22.55
C SER A 96 -1.62 -9.40 -22.76
N LYS A 97 -1.00 -8.51 -21.98
CA LYS A 97 0.46 -8.27 -22.03
C LYS A 97 1.30 -9.45 -21.51
N ASN A 98 0.79 -10.18 -20.53
CA ASN A 98 1.46 -11.35 -19.95
C ASN A 98 1.15 -12.66 -20.68
N MET A 99 0.28 -12.63 -21.71
CA MET A 99 -0.02 -13.81 -22.50
C MET A 99 1.18 -14.11 -23.41
N PRO A 100 1.83 -15.30 -23.28
CA PRO A 100 2.98 -15.60 -24.10
C PRO A 100 2.57 -15.78 -25.56
N ARG A 101 3.45 -15.37 -26.46
CA ARG A 101 3.21 -15.26 -27.91
C ARG A 101 2.97 -16.60 -28.63
N ASN A 102 3.05 -17.75 -27.94
CA ASN A 102 3.05 -19.10 -28.54
C ASN A 102 1.78 -19.94 -28.28
N TRP A 103 0.62 -19.33 -28.02
CA TRP A 103 -0.65 -20.06 -27.79
C TRP A 103 -1.44 -20.41 -29.08
N HIS A 104 -0.82 -20.22 -30.25
CA HIS A 104 -1.39 -20.54 -31.56
C HIS A 104 -0.39 -21.38 -32.37
N GLU A 105 -0.24 -22.65 -32.01
CA GLU A 105 0.32 -23.71 -32.85
C GLU A 105 -0.60 -24.94 -32.78
#